data_AF-A0AAE1J0J8-F1
#
_entry.id   AF-A0AAE1J0J8-F1
#
_cell.length_a   1.000
_cell.length_b   1.000
_cell.length_c   1.000
_cell.angle_alpha   90.00
_cell.angle_beta   90.00
_cell.angle_gamma   90.00
#
_symmetry.space_group_name_H-M   'P 1'
#
loop_
_entity.id
_entity.type
_entity.pdbx_description
1 polymer ?
#
loop_
_entity_poly.entity_id
_entity_poly.type
_entity_poly.pdbx_seq_one_letter_code
_entity_poly.pdbx_strand_id
1 'polypeptide(L)'
;MTSSSPAGLCFPSKIPNTTLIPLAFSLLKPSFAVLRPNLLSLHSVSPYSSHNFALFPTSSKALLSCKCSSTFPVATRSYEFSDSSSEVELRIHIGGQDVQNPRDISVDANLTSLAVRVQRPGSPITLIETNNLFDKIKPDETIWYIDDDQLIVNLKKHDPDLKWPDITESWESLAAGSTQLLKGTSIYLVGDSTEINHKVARELATGLGYTPLCTKELLETYFKKTIDSWVLAEGIDSVAEAESAVLESLSSHVRSVVATLGGQQGAAGQADKWRHLYAGFTVWLSQTEALDEDSARKETHQNMKDGKFAYTNADVVVKLQGWDPAHAKSVAQACLSALKQLILSDKKLPGKKSLYIRLGCRGDWPNIKPPGWDPSTEGCSYCEPDKAS
;
A
#
# COMPACT_ATOMS: atom_id res chain seq x y z
N MET A 1 4.02 -31.59 -37.49
CA MET A 1 3.71 -32.62 -36.47
C MET A 1 4.09 -32.07 -35.11
N THR A 2 3.40 -32.50 -34.05
CA THR A 2 3.87 -32.67 -32.64
C THR A 2 4.72 -31.57 -31.98
N SER A 3 4.40 -31.10 -30.76
CA SER A 3 3.21 -31.32 -29.92
C SER A 3 3.27 -30.38 -28.71
N SER A 4 2.11 -29.88 -28.26
CA SER A 4 1.95 -29.24 -26.95
C SER A 4 1.92 -30.27 -25.82
N SER A 5 2.45 -29.93 -24.64
CA SER A 5 1.65 -29.73 -23.42
C SER A 5 2.52 -29.41 -22.18
N PRO A 6 1.96 -28.77 -21.13
CA PRO A 6 2.72 -28.29 -19.97
C PRO A 6 2.58 -29.17 -18.72
N ALA A 7 3.56 -29.05 -17.80
CA ALA A 7 3.46 -29.33 -16.37
C ALA A 7 4.62 -28.62 -15.65
N GLY A 8 4.49 -28.13 -14.41
CA GLY A 8 3.30 -27.97 -13.57
C GLY A 8 3.66 -27.25 -12.27
N LEU A 9 2.76 -26.44 -11.71
CA LEU A 9 2.96 -25.77 -10.43
C LEU A 9 2.53 -26.68 -9.27
N CYS A 10 3.34 -26.78 -8.22
CA CYS A 10 3.07 -27.56 -7.03
C CYS A 10 3.19 -26.68 -5.79
N PHE A 11 2.11 -26.59 -5.00
CA PHE A 11 2.07 -25.83 -3.75
C PHE A 11 2.27 -26.77 -2.54
N PRO A 12 3.22 -26.45 -1.65
CA PRO A 12 3.10 -26.75 -0.23
C PRO A 12 2.99 -25.44 0.57
N SER A 13 1.85 -25.18 1.20
CA SER A 13 1.69 -24.02 2.08
C SER A 13 2.43 -24.25 3.41
N LYS A 14 3.38 -23.35 3.75
CA LYS A 14 3.79 -23.14 5.14
C LYS A 14 4.35 -21.73 5.37
N ILE A 15 3.69 -21.02 6.27
CA ILE A 15 4.18 -19.83 7.00
C ILE A 15 5.51 -20.23 7.68
N PRO A 16 6.59 -19.40 7.64
CA PRO A 16 6.52 -18.01 8.10
C PRO A 16 7.27 -16.90 7.32
N ASN A 17 6.75 -15.69 7.51
CA ASN A 17 7.42 -14.38 7.60
C ASN A 17 8.21 -13.81 6.39
N THR A 18 7.72 -12.63 5.97
CA THR A 18 8.50 -11.46 5.52
C THR A 18 9.16 -11.48 4.13
N THR A 19 9.05 -10.33 3.45
CA THR A 19 9.67 -9.88 2.17
C THR A 19 9.13 -10.44 0.84
N LEU A 20 9.00 -9.50 -0.12
CA LEU A 20 8.87 -9.70 -1.58
C LEU A 20 10.30 -9.85 -2.21
N ILE A 21 10.58 -9.74 -3.52
CA ILE A 21 10.58 -8.50 -4.35
C ILE A 21 9.73 -8.60 -5.67
N PRO A 22 10.14 -8.23 -6.91
CA PRO A 22 9.62 -7.03 -7.61
C PRO A 22 8.84 -7.30 -8.93
N LEU A 23 8.44 -6.22 -9.64
CA LEU A 23 8.82 -5.98 -11.05
C LEU A 23 8.62 -4.51 -11.47
N ALA A 24 9.18 -4.11 -12.63
CA ALA A 24 9.21 -2.73 -13.16
C ALA A 24 8.35 -2.60 -14.46
N PHE A 25 8.07 -1.44 -15.08
CA PHE A 25 8.98 -0.37 -15.53
C PHE A 25 8.28 0.97 -15.88
N SER A 26 9.06 2.08 -15.88
CA SER A 26 9.28 3.16 -16.89
C SER A 26 8.12 3.69 -17.79
N LEU A 27 8.14 4.84 -18.49
CA LEU A 27 8.80 6.18 -18.50
C LEU A 27 8.00 7.00 -19.58
N LEU A 28 7.56 8.25 -19.39
CA LEU A 28 8.32 9.53 -19.50
C LEU A 28 7.37 10.75 -19.34
N LYS A 29 7.94 11.97 -19.20
CA LYS A 29 7.27 13.30 -19.11
C LYS A 29 7.79 14.19 -20.30
N PRO A 30 7.70 15.55 -20.35
CA PRO A 30 6.91 16.56 -19.61
C PRO A 30 6.13 17.53 -20.55
N SER A 31 5.34 18.51 -20.08
CA SER A 31 5.74 19.91 -19.76
C SER A 31 4.51 20.83 -19.98
N PHE A 32 4.32 22.06 -19.46
CA PHE A 32 4.76 22.86 -18.29
C PHE A 32 3.49 23.64 -17.81
N ALA A 33 3.40 24.64 -16.92
CA ALA A 33 4.34 25.52 -16.21
C ALA A 33 3.78 25.92 -14.81
N VAL A 34 3.93 27.19 -14.35
CA VAL A 34 3.57 27.68 -12.99
C VAL A 34 2.97 29.09 -13.03
N LEU A 35 1.98 29.39 -12.16
CA LEU A 35 1.80 30.70 -11.50
C LEU A 35 0.79 30.63 -10.31
N ARG A 36 0.93 31.56 -9.36
CA ARG A 36 0.12 31.83 -8.13
C ARG A 36 0.42 33.30 -7.71
N PRO A 37 -0.33 33.98 -6.79
CA PRO A 37 -1.24 33.44 -5.78
C PRO A 37 -2.58 34.21 -5.53
N ASN A 38 -3.39 33.63 -4.63
CA ASN A 38 -4.29 34.25 -3.61
C ASN A 38 -5.57 35.07 -3.93
N LEU A 39 -6.65 34.60 -3.30
CA LEU A 39 -7.70 35.33 -2.54
C LEU A 39 -8.55 36.41 -3.23
N LEU A 40 -9.85 36.12 -3.38
CA LEU A 40 -10.89 36.57 -2.43
C LEU A 40 -12.21 35.78 -2.62
N SER A 41 -13.16 35.93 -1.70
CA SER A 41 -14.48 35.29 -1.72
C SER A 41 -15.57 36.18 -2.34
N LEU A 42 -16.66 35.59 -2.86
CA LEU A 42 -18.03 36.11 -2.66
C LEU A 42 -19.11 35.06 -3.04
N HIS A 43 -20.38 35.40 -2.77
CA HIS A 43 -21.52 34.47 -2.80
C HIS A 43 -22.21 34.31 -4.18
N SER A 44 -22.85 33.15 -4.33
CA SER A 44 -24.05 32.80 -5.12
C SER A 44 -24.65 33.77 -6.16
N VAL A 45 -25.10 33.20 -7.29
CA VAL A 45 -26.52 33.24 -7.73
C VAL A 45 -26.80 32.05 -8.67
N SER A 46 -28.04 31.57 -8.70
CA SER A 46 -28.54 30.55 -9.65
C SER A 46 -29.71 31.13 -10.46
N PRO A 47 -29.81 30.83 -11.77
CA PRO A 47 -31.07 30.96 -12.51
C PRO A 47 -31.81 29.63 -12.57
N TYR A 48 -33.09 29.65 -12.20
CA TYR A 48 -34.03 28.55 -12.41
C TYR A 48 -34.42 28.43 -13.89
N SER A 49 -34.75 27.20 -14.31
CA SER A 49 -35.95 26.99 -15.15
C SER A 49 -36.64 25.70 -14.69
N SER A 50 -37.96 25.67 -14.73
CA SER A 50 -38.79 24.72 -14.00
C SER A 50 -39.98 24.25 -14.81
N HIS A 51 -40.40 22.99 -14.68
CA HIS A 51 -41.83 22.66 -14.66
C HIS A 51 -42.15 21.34 -13.92
N ASN A 52 -42.91 21.51 -12.84
CA ASN A 52 -44.09 20.72 -12.41
C ASN A 52 -43.99 19.20 -12.17
N PHE A 53 -43.87 18.87 -10.87
CA PHE A 53 -44.73 17.93 -10.11
C PHE A 53 -45.48 16.78 -10.82
N ALA A 54 -45.19 15.56 -10.36
CA ALA A 54 -46.17 14.49 -10.13
C ALA A 54 -45.80 13.75 -8.82
N LEU A 55 -46.73 12.97 -8.25
CA LEU A 55 -46.58 12.35 -6.91
C LEU A 55 -46.05 10.90 -6.94
N PHE A 56 -45.55 10.46 -5.79
CA PHE A 56 -45.25 9.09 -5.36
C PHE A 56 -46.33 8.06 -5.79
N PRO A 57 -45.98 6.76 -6.05
CA PRO A 57 -45.38 5.91 -5.01
C PRO A 57 -44.30 4.88 -5.43
N THR A 58 -43.89 4.13 -4.40
CA THR A 58 -42.83 3.13 -4.25
C THR A 58 -42.85 1.91 -5.19
N SER A 59 -41.66 1.29 -5.31
CA SER A 59 -41.41 -0.11 -5.70
C SER A 59 -41.59 -0.47 -7.18
N SER A 60 -40.50 -0.87 -7.84
CA SER A 60 -40.51 -1.43 -9.19
C SER A 60 -39.53 -2.61 -9.30
N LYS A 61 -40.07 -3.84 -9.36
CA LYS A 61 -39.31 -5.03 -9.73
C LYS A 61 -39.05 -4.99 -11.25
N ALA A 62 -37.80 -4.83 -11.66
CA ALA A 62 -37.44 -4.72 -13.08
C ALA A 62 -37.29 -6.12 -13.74
N LEU A 63 -38.39 -6.64 -14.30
CA LEU A 63 -38.35 -7.81 -15.18
C LEU A 63 -37.83 -7.41 -16.57
N LEU A 64 -36.59 -7.78 -16.90
CA LEU A 64 -36.01 -7.62 -18.24
C LEU A 64 -36.01 -8.95 -19.00
N SER A 65 -36.80 -9.01 -20.08
CA SER A 65 -36.91 -10.17 -20.96
C SER A 65 -36.10 -9.96 -22.24
N CYS A 66 -34.93 -10.59 -22.33
CA CYS A 66 -34.18 -10.70 -23.58
C CYS A 66 -34.71 -11.88 -24.43
N LYS A 67 -35.06 -11.62 -25.70
CA LYS A 67 -35.54 -12.64 -26.64
C LYS A 67 -34.42 -13.07 -27.58
N CYS A 68 -33.94 -14.29 -27.42
CA CYS A 68 -33.04 -14.95 -28.38
C CYS A 68 -33.63 -16.32 -28.78
N SER A 69 -33.88 -16.51 -30.08
CA SER A 69 -34.24 -17.79 -30.68
C SER A 69 -32.98 -18.50 -31.20
N SER A 70 -32.81 -19.82 -31.14
CA SER A 70 -33.59 -20.87 -30.45
C SER A 70 -32.87 -22.21 -30.57
N THR A 71 -32.60 -22.91 -29.45
CA THR A 71 -32.04 -24.29 -29.48
C THR A 71 -32.55 -25.14 -28.30
N PHE A 72 -33.74 -25.73 -28.47
CA PHE A 72 -34.37 -26.73 -27.58
C PHE A 72 -34.67 -26.29 -26.11
N PRO A 73 -35.66 -26.91 -25.43
CA PRO A 73 -36.09 -26.48 -24.11
C PRO A 73 -35.16 -27.00 -23.01
N VAL A 74 -34.14 -26.22 -22.65
CA VAL A 74 -33.47 -26.38 -21.34
C VAL A 74 -34.46 -26.00 -20.25
N ALA A 75 -34.64 -26.87 -19.26
CA ALA A 75 -35.59 -26.64 -18.16
C ALA A 75 -35.24 -25.34 -17.41
N THR A 76 -36.24 -24.48 -17.21
CA THR A 76 -36.10 -23.20 -16.49
C THR A 76 -35.84 -23.44 -15.01
N ARG A 77 -34.56 -23.58 -14.65
CA ARG A 77 -34.11 -23.64 -13.25
C ARG A 77 -34.30 -22.29 -12.59
N SER A 78 -34.99 -22.27 -11.45
CA SER A 78 -35.18 -21.09 -10.63
C SER A 78 -33.91 -20.76 -9.84
N TYR A 79 -33.17 -19.77 -10.34
CA TYR A 79 -32.15 -19.07 -9.57
C TYR A 79 -32.67 -17.69 -9.15
N GLU A 80 -32.24 -17.21 -7.98
CA GLU A 80 -32.52 -15.87 -7.48
C GLU A 80 -31.20 -15.20 -7.10
N PHE A 81 -31.08 -13.91 -7.39
CA PHE A 81 -29.96 -13.07 -6.97
C PHE A 81 -30.48 -12.00 -6.02
N SER A 82 -29.83 -11.83 -4.87
CA SER A 82 -29.96 -10.61 -4.06
C SER A 82 -28.62 -9.88 -4.04
N ASP A 83 -28.68 -8.56 -4.27
CA ASP A 83 -27.49 -7.71 -4.43
C ASP A 83 -27.38 -6.71 -3.27
N SER A 84 -26.18 -6.58 -2.71
CA SER A 84 -25.87 -5.66 -1.62
C SER A 84 -24.66 -4.79 -1.93
N SER A 85 -24.31 -3.89 -1.01
CA SER A 85 -23.14 -3.00 -1.15
C SER A 85 -21.80 -3.73 -1.18
N SER A 86 -21.70 -4.94 -0.62
CA SER A 86 -20.43 -5.66 -0.44
C SER A 86 -20.44 -7.14 -0.84
N GLU A 87 -21.62 -7.72 -1.06
CA GLU A 87 -21.84 -9.15 -1.27
C GLU A 87 -22.98 -9.37 -2.27
N VAL A 88 -22.90 -10.42 -3.09
CA VAL A 88 -23.98 -10.89 -3.96
C VAL A 88 -24.35 -12.30 -3.54
N GLU A 89 -25.60 -12.52 -3.14
CA GLU A 89 -26.08 -13.84 -2.76
C GLU A 89 -26.89 -14.46 -3.91
N LEU A 90 -26.39 -15.57 -4.45
CA LEU A 90 -27.03 -16.38 -5.48
C LEU A 90 -27.65 -17.62 -4.82
N ARG A 91 -28.97 -17.75 -4.93
CA ARG A 91 -29.74 -18.92 -4.50
C ARG A 91 -30.10 -19.77 -5.71
N ILE A 92 -29.77 -21.06 -5.70
CA ILE A 92 -30.10 -22.01 -6.78
C ILE A 92 -30.96 -23.13 -6.19
N HIS A 93 -32.17 -23.31 -6.71
CA HIS A 93 -33.02 -24.44 -6.32
C HIS A 93 -32.44 -25.75 -6.83
N ILE A 94 -32.16 -26.68 -5.93
CA ILE A 94 -31.70 -28.05 -6.21
C ILE A 94 -32.83 -29.06 -6.10
N GLY A 95 -33.87 -28.78 -5.28
CA GLY A 95 -35.03 -29.65 -5.05
C GLY A 95 -35.55 -30.37 -6.30
N GLY A 96 -35.57 -31.71 -6.24
CA GLY A 96 -35.87 -32.58 -7.38
C GLY A 96 -34.64 -33.16 -8.11
N GLN A 97 -33.42 -32.76 -7.76
CA GLN A 97 -32.19 -33.45 -8.11
C GLN A 97 -31.65 -34.23 -6.89
N ASP A 98 -31.16 -35.44 -7.14
CA ASP A 98 -30.82 -36.44 -6.11
C ASP A 98 -29.46 -36.15 -5.42
N VAL A 99 -29.32 -34.96 -4.84
CA VAL A 99 -28.08 -34.44 -4.23
C VAL A 99 -28.02 -34.82 -2.75
N GLN A 100 -27.72 -36.08 -2.49
CA GLN A 100 -27.69 -36.67 -1.15
C GLN A 100 -26.47 -36.21 -0.29
N ASN A 101 -25.50 -35.49 -0.87
CA ASN A 101 -24.25 -35.14 -0.19
C ASN A 101 -23.66 -33.80 -0.69
N PRO A 102 -23.25 -32.86 0.20
CA PRO A 102 -22.53 -31.65 -0.20
C PRO A 102 -21.25 -31.91 -0.99
N ARG A 103 -20.61 -33.09 -0.84
CA ARG A 103 -19.41 -33.48 -1.60
C ARG A 103 -19.64 -33.59 -3.11
N ASP A 104 -20.89 -33.73 -3.53
CA ASP A 104 -21.25 -33.80 -4.95
C ASP A 104 -21.34 -32.40 -5.58
N ILE A 105 -21.23 -31.31 -4.81
CA ILE A 105 -21.26 -29.93 -5.32
C ILE A 105 -19.83 -29.39 -5.46
N SER A 106 -19.53 -28.78 -6.61
CA SER A 106 -18.31 -27.99 -6.85
C SER A 106 -18.67 -26.56 -7.24
N VAL A 107 -18.15 -25.58 -6.51
CA VAL A 107 -18.31 -24.13 -6.75
C VAL A 107 -16.96 -23.55 -7.15
N ASP A 108 -16.75 -23.40 -8.46
CA ASP A 108 -15.53 -22.86 -9.06
C ASP A 108 -15.71 -21.34 -9.27
N ALA A 109 -15.24 -20.53 -8.31
CA ALA A 109 -15.27 -19.07 -8.38
C ALA A 109 -13.90 -18.50 -8.80
N ASN A 110 -13.87 -17.61 -9.80
CA ASN A 110 -12.71 -16.80 -10.18
C ASN A 110 -13.08 -15.30 -10.15
N LEU A 111 -12.08 -14.42 -10.23
CA LEU A 111 -12.23 -12.96 -10.21
C LEU A 111 -13.39 -12.39 -11.07
N THR A 112 -13.68 -13.00 -12.22
CA THR A 112 -14.75 -12.57 -13.15
C THR A 112 -15.64 -13.72 -13.61
N SER A 113 -15.58 -14.92 -13.00
CA SER A 113 -16.38 -16.07 -13.45
C SER A 113 -16.89 -16.90 -12.28
N LEU A 114 -18.03 -17.55 -12.49
CA LEU A 114 -18.60 -18.51 -11.54
C LEU A 114 -19.14 -19.73 -12.30
N ALA A 115 -18.66 -20.92 -11.97
CA ALA A 115 -19.26 -22.18 -12.38
C ALA A 115 -19.67 -22.98 -11.14
N VAL A 116 -20.96 -23.31 -11.05
CA VAL A 116 -21.48 -24.24 -10.04
C VAL A 116 -21.86 -25.51 -10.78
N ARG A 117 -21.34 -26.66 -10.32
CA ARG A 117 -21.61 -27.96 -10.92
C ARG A 117 -21.96 -28.99 -9.85
N VAL A 118 -22.82 -29.94 -10.20
CA VAL A 118 -23.18 -31.11 -9.38
C VAL A 118 -22.62 -32.35 -10.06
N GLN A 119 -21.60 -32.93 -9.44
CA GLN A 119 -21.02 -34.21 -9.82
C GLN A 119 -22.06 -35.32 -9.59
N ARG A 120 -22.11 -36.29 -10.51
CA ARG A 120 -22.91 -37.52 -10.37
C ARG A 120 -22.18 -38.68 -11.05
N PRO A 121 -22.49 -39.94 -10.68
CA PRO A 121 -21.97 -41.11 -11.40
C PRO A 121 -22.34 -41.04 -12.89
N GLY A 122 -21.35 -40.80 -13.75
CA GLY A 122 -21.53 -40.63 -15.20
C GLY A 122 -21.05 -39.27 -15.72
N SER A 123 -21.76 -38.18 -15.38
CA SER A 123 -21.40 -36.83 -15.83
C SER A 123 -21.86 -35.71 -14.87
N PRO A 124 -21.05 -34.65 -14.70
CA PRO A 124 -21.44 -33.49 -13.90
C PRO A 124 -22.53 -32.67 -14.61
N ILE A 125 -23.51 -32.21 -13.84
CA ILE A 125 -24.48 -31.19 -14.26
C ILE A 125 -23.89 -29.81 -13.95
N THR A 126 -23.65 -28.99 -14.96
CA THR A 126 -23.50 -27.54 -14.73
C THR A 126 -24.85 -26.96 -14.28
N LEU A 127 -24.90 -26.34 -13.10
CA LEU A 127 -26.06 -25.62 -12.58
C LEU A 127 -26.10 -24.18 -13.12
N ILE A 128 -24.98 -23.46 -13.00
CA ILE A 128 -24.71 -22.15 -13.60
C ILE A 128 -23.26 -22.12 -14.09
N GLU A 129 -22.99 -21.42 -15.19
CA GLU A 129 -21.64 -21.18 -15.69
C GLU A 129 -21.61 -19.82 -16.38
N THR A 130 -20.97 -18.86 -15.72
CA THR A 130 -20.88 -17.47 -16.14
C THR A 130 -19.41 -17.10 -16.28
N ASN A 131 -18.96 -16.89 -17.53
CA ASN A 131 -17.55 -16.60 -17.83
C ASN A 131 -17.18 -15.12 -17.66
N ASN A 132 -18.17 -14.22 -17.59
CA ASN A 132 -17.99 -12.79 -17.36
C ASN A 132 -19.09 -12.28 -16.39
N LEU A 133 -18.71 -12.03 -15.14
CA LEU A 133 -19.48 -11.24 -14.18
C LEU A 133 -19.27 -9.74 -14.48
N PHE A 134 -20.29 -8.91 -14.20
CA PHE A 134 -20.19 -7.45 -14.40
C PHE A 134 -19.22 -6.81 -13.39
N ASP A 135 -19.33 -7.19 -12.12
CA ASP A 135 -18.40 -6.81 -11.05
C ASP A 135 -17.38 -7.91 -10.79
N LYS A 136 -16.20 -7.53 -10.29
CA LYS A 136 -15.20 -8.50 -9.82
C LYS A 136 -15.60 -9.05 -8.45
N ILE A 137 -15.37 -10.33 -8.23
CA ILE A 137 -15.57 -11.00 -6.94
C ILE A 137 -14.23 -11.42 -6.32
N LYS A 138 -14.23 -11.76 -5.04
CA LYS A 138 -13.08 -12.39 -4.36
C LYS A 138 -13.32 -13.90 -4.22
N PRO A 139 -12.56 -14.77 -4.90
CA PRO A 139 -12.67 -16.22 -4.71
C PRO A 139 -12.44 -16.66 -3.26
N ASP A 140 -11.39 -16.14 -2.61
CA ASP A 140 -10.98 -16.57 -1.26
C ASP A 140 -11.94 -16.13 -0.13
N GLU A 141 -12.84 -15.18 -0.42
CA GLU A 141 -13.92 -14.75 0.49
C GLU A 141 -15.31 -15.19 -0.02
N THR A 142 -15.38 -16.03 -1.07
CA THR A 142 -16.64 -16.62 -1.55
C THR A 142 -16.98 -17.87 -0.73
N ILE A 143 -18.18 -17.92 -0.18
CA ILE A 143 -18.67 -19.06 0.62
C ILE A 143 -19.95 -19.64 0.02
N TRP A 144 -20.18 -20.93 0.24
CA TRP A 144 -21.41 -21.60 -0.17
C TRP A 144 -21.87 -22.62 0.87
N TYR A 145 -23.19 -22.82 0.93
CA TYR A 145 -23.84 -23.78 1.83
C TYR A 145 -25.19 -24.21 1.25
N ILE A 146 -25.74 -25.32 1.76
CA ILE A 146 -27.08 -25.79 1.42
C ILE A 146 -28.03 -25.37 2.55
N ASP A 147 -29.19 -24.82 2.20
CA ASP A 147 -30.27 -24.39 3.09
C ASP A 147 -31.59 -24.96 2.53
N ASP A 148 -32.17 -25.94 3.25
CA ASP A 148 -33.22 -26.85 2.75
C ASP A 148 -32.95 -27.36 1.32
N ASP A 149 -33.80 -27.02 0.35
CA ASP A 149 -33.72 -27.41 -1.07
C ASP A 149 -32.90 -26.42 -1.95
N GLN A 150 -32.21 -25.44 -1.34
CA GLN A 150 -31.47 -24.38 -2.03
C GLN A 150 -29.96 -24.46 -1.76
N LEU A 151 -29.15 -24.33 -2.81
CA LEU A 151 -27.73 -23.99 -2.68
C LEU A 151 -27.60 -22.47 -2.68
N ILE A 152 -27.03 -21.93 -1.60
CA ILE A 152 -26.74 -20.51 -1.45
C ILE A 152 -25.24 -20.30 -1.64
N VAL A 153 -24.88 -19.39 -2.56
CA VAL A 153 -23.50 -18.96 -2.84
C VAL A 153 -23.41 -17.46 -2.57
N ASN A 154 -22.67 -17.07 -1.53
CA ASN A 154 -22.39 -15.67 -1.21
C ASN A 154 -21.03 -15.29 -1.82
N LEU A 155 -21.09 -14.42 -2.82
CA LEU A 155 -19.96 -13.89 -3.58
C LEU A 155 -19.55 -12.54 -2.97
N LYS A 156 -18.39 -12.48 -2.32
CA LYS A 156 -17.85 -11.20 -1.84
C LYS A 156 -17.49 -10.30 -3.03
N LYS A 157 -18.07 -9.10 -3.11
CA LYS A 157 -17.66 -8.09 -4.11
C LYS A 157 -16.22 -7.66 -3.86
N HIS A 158 -15.51 -7.37 -4.95
CA HIS A 158 -14.22 -6.68 -4.87
C HIS A 158 -14.49 -5.19 -4.59
N ASP A 159 -13.98 -4.71 -3.46
CA ASP A 159 -14.19 -3.35 -2.95
C ASP A 159 -13.68 -2.27 -3.95
N PRO A 160 -14.57 -1.44 -4.52
CA PRO A 160 -14.18 -0.45 -5.54
C PRO A 160 -13.64 0.86 -4.95
N ASP A 161 -13.78 1.11 -3.64
CA ASP A 161 -13.38 2.38 -3.03
C ASP A 161 -11.87 2.49 -2.81
N LEU A 162 -11.13 1.38 -2.89
CA LEU A 162 -9.69 1.43 -3.18
C LEU A 162 -9.47 1.44 -4.69
N LYS A 163 -9.14 2.62 -5.23
CA LYS A 163 -8.55 2.76 -6.57
C LYS A 163 -7.10 2.27 -6.55
N TRP A 164 -6.97 0.95 -6.53
CA TRP A 164 -5.71 0.22 -6.53
C TRP A 164 -4.81 0.61 -7.71
N PRO A 165 -3.50 0.73 -7.49
CA PRO A 165 -2.52 0.55 -8.56
C PRO A 165 -2.74 -0.81 -9.23
N ASP A 166 -2.86 -0.81 -10.55
CA ASP A 166 -3.18 -1.97 -11.39
C ASP A 166 -2.22 -3.16 -11.20
N ILE A 167 -2.63 -4.35 -11.67
CA ILE A 167 -1.85 -5.60 -11.71
C ILE A 167 -0.48 -5.41 -12.37
N THR A 168 -0.36 -4.43 -13.28
CA THR A 168 0.90 -4.07 -13.96
C THR A 168 1.92 -3.31 -13.09
N GLU A 169 1.57 -2.87 -11.87
CA GLU A 169 2.41 -2.04 -10.97
C GLU A 169 3.12 -0.86 -11.68
N SER A 170 2.52 -0.30 -12.73
CA SER A 170 3.10 0.83 -13.48
C SER A 170 3.25 2.07 -12.59
N TRP A 171 4.24 2.91 -12.89
CA TRP A 171 4.51 4.13 -12.11
C TRP A 171 3.27 5.01 -11.97
N GLU A 172 2.53 5.21 -13.06
CA GLU A 172 1.36 6.08 -13.13
C GLU A 172 0.24 5.55 -12.23
N SER A 173 0.07 4.22 -12.20
CA SER A 173 -0.84 3.52 -11.30
C SER A 173 -0.40 3.62 -9.83
N LEU A 174 0.88 3.31 -9.55
CA LEU A 174 1.45 3.34 -8.20
C LEU A 174 1.43 4.75 -7.61
N ALA A 175 1.82 5.77 -8.38
CA ALA A 175 1.80 7.16 -7.97
C ALA A 175 0.39 7.63 -7.62
N ALA A 176 -0.60 7.36 -8.49
CA ALA A 176 -1.99 7.73 -8.23
C ALA A 176 -2.55 7.08 -6.95
N GLY A 177 -2.48 5.74 -6.85
CA GLY A 177 -3.04 5.00 -5.71
C GLY A 177 -2.30 5.24 -4.38
N SER A 178 -0.97 5.40 -4.41
CA SER A 178 -0.18 5.58 -3.19
C SER A 178 -0.53 6.86 -2.43
N THR A 179 -0.96 7.93 -3.11
CA THR A 179 -1.42 9.15 -2.44
C THR A 179 -2.58 8.90 -1.47
N GLN A 180 -3.46 7.95 -1.80
CA GLN A 180 -4.61 7.55 -0.97
C GLN A 180 -4.17 6.63 0.18
N LEU A 181 -3.27 5.67 -0.10
CA LEU A 181 -2.72 4.74 0.90
C LEU A 181 -1.93 5.46 1.99
N LEU A 182 -1.08 6.42 1.61
CA LEU A 182 -0.25 7.22 2.53
C LEU A 182 -1.08 8.17 3.41
N LYS A 183 -2.31 8.53 3.00
CA LYS A 183 -3.21 9.47 3.71
C LYS A 183 -2.56 10.83 4.04
N GLY A 184 -1.60 11.26 3.21
CA GLY A 184 -0.82 12.48 3.40
C GLY A 184 0.43 12.33 4.26
N THR A 185 0.70 11.15 4.83
CA THR A 185 1.93 10.87 5.59
C THR A 185 3.16 11.07 4.68
N SER A 186 4.10 11.87 5.15
CA SER A 186 5.34 12.20 4.42
C SER A 186 6.30 11.01 4.34
N ILE A 187 7.26 11.06 3.42
CA ILE A 187 8.25 10.00 3.17
C ILE A 187 9.65 10.55 3.47
N TYR A 188 10.49 9.74 4.11
CA TYR A 188 11.91 10.02 4.37
C TYR A 188 12.78 8.98 3.65
N LEU A 189 13.70 9.43 2.79
CA LEU A 189 14.68 8.58 2.12
C LEU A 189 16.01 8.66 2.85
N VAL A 190 16.49 7.51 3.31
CA VAL A 190 17.70 7.36 4.11
C VAL A 190 18.62 6.33 3.46
N GLY A 191 19.91 6.38 3.77
CA GLY A 191 20.92 5.48 3.20
C GLY A 191 22.20 6.22 2.83
N ASP A 192 23.24 5.47 2.49
CA ASP A 192 24.63 5.95 2.50
C ASP A 192 24.96 7.06 1.49
N SER A 193 24.14 7.26 0.45
CA SER A 193 24.39 8.28 -0.58
C SER A 193 23.32 9.37 -0.60
N THR A 194 23.72 10.57 -0.17
CA THR A 194 22.94 11.82 -0.29
C THR A 194 22.44 12.08 -1.71
N GLU A 195 23.22 11.73 -2.76
CA GLU A 195 22.78 11.94 -4.15
C GLU A 195 21.63 11.00 -4.51
N ILE A 196 21.73 9.71 -4.17
CA ILE A 196 20.68 8.72 -4.44
C ILE A 196 19.38 9.15 -3.74
N ASN A 197 19.46 9.48 -2.44
CA ASN A 197 18.34 9.98 -1.66
C ASN A 197 17.69 11.19 -2.35
N HIS A 198 18.47 12.20 -2.73
CA HIS A 198 17.94 13.42 -3.36
C HIS A 198 17.30 13.16 -4.74
N LYS A 199 17.94 12.38 -5.61
CA LYS A 199 17.43 12.09 -6.97
C LYS A 199 16.12 11.31 -6.91
N VAL A 200 16.02 10.30 -6.04
CA VAL A 200 14.82 9.48 -5.86
C VAL A 200 13.70 10.28 -5.19
N ALA A 201 14.01 11.13 -4.20
CA ALA A 201 13.02 11.99 -3.53
C ALA A 201 12.34 12.94 -4.52
N ARG A 202 13.10 13.49 -5.46
CA ARG A 202 12.59 14.40 -6.50
C ARG A 202 11.58 13.72 -7.42
N GLU A 203 11.84 12.49 -7.85
CA GLU A 203 10.90 11.72 -8.68
C GLU A 203 9.68 11.25 -7.88
N LEU A 204 9.86 10.72 -6.66
CA LEU A 204 8.75 10.36 -5.75
C LEU A 204 7.80 11.54 -5.49
N ALA A 205 8.36 12.70 -5.13
CA ALA A 205 7.58 13.91 -4.88
C ALA A 205 6.77 14.34 -6.12
N THR A 206 7.40 14.29 -7.30
CA THR A 206 6.76 14.64 -8.57
C THR A 206 5.65 13.64 -8.95
N GLY A 207 5.80 12.35 -8.62
CA GLY A 207 4.76 11.34 -8.82
C GLY A 207 3.58 11.51 -7.88
N LEU A 208 3.83 11.67 -6.59
CA LEU A 208 2.79 11.77 -5.55
C LEU A 208 2.10 13.14 -5.48
N GLY A 209 2.61 14.16 -6.17
CA GLY A 209 2.17 15.55 -5.96
C GLY A 209 2.46 16.01 -4.53
N TYR A 210 3.64 15.65 -4.03
CA TYR A 210 4.18 15.97 -2.70
C TYR A 210 5.32 17.01 -2.86
N THR A 211 5.71 17.70 -1.79
CA THR A 211 6.82 18.66 -1.83
C THR A 211 8.16 17.93 -1.69
N PRO A 212 9.08 18.01 -2.67
CA PRO A 212 10.45 17.51 -2.51
C PRO A 212 11.22 18.42 -1.57
N LEU A 213 11.94 17.83 -0.61
CA LEU A 213 12.81 18.52 0.33
C LEU A 213 14.15 17.78 0.42
N CYS A 214 15.25 18.52 0.51
CA CYS A 214 16.61 17.98 0.61
C CYS A 214 17.31 18.64 1.79
N THR A 215 17.68 17.87 2.81
CA THR A 215 18.31 18.42 4.02
C THR A 215 19.65 19.07 3.72
N LYS A 216 20.44 18.53 2.76
CA LYS A 216 21.67 19.17 2.26
C LYS A 216 21.40 20.59 1.77
N GLU A 217 20.44 20.76 0.86
CA GLU A 217 20.12 22.07 0.28
C GLU A 217 19.61 23.07 1.34
N LEU A 218 18.81 22.59 2.31
CA LEU A 218 18.32 23.41 3.43
C LEU A 218 19.47 23.87 4.35
N LEU A 219 20.37 22.96 4.73
CA LEU A 219 21.52 23.25 5.59
C LEU A 219 22.51 24.19 4.91
N GLU A 220 22.90 23.92 3.67
CA GLU A 220 23.85 24.76 2.93
C GLU A 220 23.28 26.16 2.67
N THR A 221 21.96 26.28 2.45
CA THR A 221 21.28 27.59 2.31
C THR A 221 21.23 28.36 3.63
N TYR A 222 20.91 27.69 4.75
CA TYR A 222 20.76 28.35 6.05
C TYR A 222 22.11 28.77 6.64
N PHE A 223 23.10 27.86 6.65
CA PHE A 223 24.42 28.09 7.25
C PHE A 223 25.43 28.74 6.29
N LYS A 224 25.12 28.84 4.99
CA LYS A 224 25.96 29.49 3.95
C LYS A 224 27.36 28.91 3.79
N LYS A 225 27.56 27.66 4.21
CA LYS A 225 28.76 26.83 4.04
C LYS A 225 28.35 25.49 3.44
N THR A 226 29.23 24.88 2.64
CA THR A 226 28.98 23.52 2.14
C THR A 226 29.10 22.50 3.28
N ILE A 227 28.40 21.37 3.16
CA ILE A 227 28.50 20.27 4.15
C ILE A 227 29.95 19.80 4.26
N ASP A 228 30.66 19.70 3.13
CA ASP A 228 32.03 19.20 3.07
C ASP A 228 33.00 20.16 3.81
N SER A 229 32.79 21.48 3.68
CA SER A 229 33.53 22.49 4.43
C SER A 229 33.15 22.54 5.92
N TRP A 230 31.93 22.11 6.27
CA TRP A 230 31.45 22.05 7.65
C TRP A 230 32.06 20.86 8.38
N VAL A 231 32.01 19.66 7.80
CA VAL A 231 32.61 18.45 8.37
C VAL A 231 34.10 18.64 8.69
N LEU A 232 34.84 19.34 7.81
CA LEU A 232 36.26 19.66 8.02
C LEU A 232 36.54 20.68 9.13
N ALA A 233 35.55 21.49 9.53
CA ALA A 233 35.71 22.57 10.51
C ALA A 233 35.16 22.24 11.90
N GLU A 234 34.02 21.53 11.97
CA GLU A 234 33.28 21.27 13.21
C GLU A 234 32.94 19.77 13.41
N GLY A 235 33.37 18.89 12.50
CA GLY A 235 33.16 17.44 12.57
C GLY A 235 31.81 16.95 12.03
N ILE A 236 31.68 15.63 11.90
CA ILE A 236 30.47 14.98 11.37
C ILE A 236 29.26 15.14 12.30
N ASP A 237 29.47 15.12 13.62
CA ASP A 237 28.36 15.16 14.59
C ASP A 237 27.68 16.53 14.64
N SER A 238 28.43 17.62 14.45
CA SER A 238 27.85 18.96 14.32
C SER A 238 26.89 19.07 13.12
N VAL A 239 27.19 18.38 12.03
CA VAL A 239 26.30 18.30 10.85
C VAL A 239 25.08 17.44 11.15
N ALA A 240 25.27 16.29 11.82
CA ALA A 240 24.18 15.39 12.19
C ALA A 240 23.21 16.03 13.22
N GLU A 241 23.69 16.84 14.17
CA GLU A 241 22.81 17.64 15.05
C GLU A 241 22.03 18.70 14.27
N ALA A 242 22.68 19.42 13.35
CA ALA A 242 22.00 20.41 12.54
C ALA A 242 20.93 19.79 11.62
N GLU A 243 21.19 18.61 11.05
CA GLU A 243 20.18 17.84 10.32
C GLU A 243 19.06 17.36 11.26
N SER A 244 19.36 16.91 12.48
CA SER A 244 18.36 16.50 13.48
C SER A 244 17.35 17.62 13.76
N ALA A 245 17.83 18.86 13.94
CA ALA A 245 16.99 20.04 14.15
C ALA A 245 16.17 20.44 12.90
N VAL A 246 16.70 20.23 11.70
CA VAL A 246 15.92 20.37 10.45
C VAL A 246 14.82 19.29 10.38
N LEU A 247 15.14 18.04 10.70
CA LEU A 247 14.19 16.93 10.71
C LEU A 247 13.09 17.11 11.76
N GLU A 248 13.37 17.72 12.91
CA GLU A 248 12.36 18.13 13.89
C GLU A 248 11.32 19.07 13.25
N SER A 249 11.78 20.15 12.63
CA SER A 249 10.90 21.10 11.91
C SER A 249 10.14 20.44 10.75
N LEU A 250 10.77 19.50 10.04
CA LEU A 250 10.14 18.73 8.97
C LEU A 250 9.16 17.66 9.47
N SER A 251 9.23 17.20 10.72
CA SER A 251 8.34 16.17 11.26
C SER A 251 6.86 16.57 11.30
N SER A 252 6.59 17.88 11.37
CA SER A 252 5.26 18.47 11.28
C SER A 252 4.73 18.64 9.84
N HIS A 253 5.58 18.47 8.82
CA HIS A 253 5.21 18.68 7.43
C HIS A 253 4.45 17.47 6.86
N VAL A 254 3.32 17.75 6.23
CA VAL A 254 2.41 16.76 5.65
C VAL A 254 2.55 16.81 4.12
N ARG A 255 2.55 15.65 3.45
CA ARG A 255 2.79 15.49 2.00
C ARG A 255 4.16 16.03 1.52
N SER A 256 5.23 15.75 2.25
CA SER A 256 6.61 15.95 1.77
C SER A 256 7.32 14.63 1.44
N VAL A 257 8.36 14.71 0.61
CA VAL A 257 9.36 13.64 0.43
C VAL A 257 10.72 14.24 0.74
N VAL A 258 11.33 13.80 1.84
CA VAL A 258 12.57 14.33 2.40
C VAL A 258 13.72 13.40 2.06
N ALA A 259 14.74 13.91 1.37
CA ALA A 259 16.03 13.25 1.25
C ALA A 259 16.93 13.68 2.41
N THR A 260 17.45 12.72 3.19
CA THR A 260 18.47 12.99 4.21
C THR A 260 19.88 12.98 3.62
N LEU A 261 20.82 13.54 4.36
CA LEU A 261 22.25 13.24 4.21
C LEU A 261 22.46 11.72 4.38
N GLY A 262 23.44 11.20 3.64
CA GLY A 262 23.90 9.83 3.74
C GLY A 262 25.22 9.69 4.48
N GLY A 263 25.47 8.48 4.97
CA GLY A 263 26.67 8.12 5.72
C GLY A 263 26.64 8.63 7.17
N GLN A 264 27.80 8.60 7.84
CA GLN A 264 27.92 8.90 9.27
C GLN A 264 27.64 10.37 9.65
N GLN A 265 27.72 11.28 8.68
CA GLN A 265 27.42 12.71 8.81
C GLN A 265 25.93 13.05 8.73
N GLY A 266 25.08 12.07 8.40
CA GLY A 266 23.63 12.23 8.40
C GLY A 266 23.00 11.76 9.70
N ALA A 267 22.01 12.50 10.20
CA ALA A 267 21.21 12.16 11.38
C ALA A 267 20.56 10.77 11.25
N ALA A 268 20.15 10.37 10.04
CA ALA A 268 19.60 9.04 9.79
C ALA A 268 20.62 7.89 10.01
N GLY A 269 21.92 8.16 9.98
CA GLY A 269 22.97 7.20 10.31
C GLY A 269 23.13 6.94 11.82
N GLN A 270 22.58 7.81 12.67
CA GLN A 270 22.77 7.81 14.13
C GLN A 270 21.44 7.46 14.84
N ALA A 271 21.42 6.41 15.67
CA ALA A 271 20.19 5.76 16.12
C ALA A 271 19.30 6.63 17.06
N ASP A 272 19.91 7.51 17.83
CA ASP A 272 19.30 8.45 18.78
C ASP A 272 18.45 9.57 18.12
N LYS A 273 18.71 9.84 16.83
CA LYS A 273 18.09 10.91 16.04
C LYS A 273 16.84 10.47 15.26
N TRP A 274 16.47 9.19 15.35
CA TRP A 274 15.34 8.62 14.60
C TRP A 274 13.94 9.09 15.04
N ARG A 275 13.81 9.72 16.22
CA ARG A 275 12.51 10.13 16.78
C ARG A 275 11.66 10.97 15.83
N HIS A 276 12.29 11.81 14.99
CA HIS A 276 11.61 12.66 14.01
C HIS A 276 11.37 11.97 12.66
N LEU A 277 12.21 11.00 12.28
CA LEU A 277 12.05 10.22 11.05
C LEU A 277 10.79 9.33 11.11
N TYR A 278 10.46 8.79 12.27
CA TYR A 278 9.25 7.98 12.49
C TYR A 278 7.91 8.72 12.27
N ALA A 279 7.94 10.06 12.16
CA ALA A 279 6.79 10.85 11.74
C ALA A 279 6.27 10.44 10.34
N GLY A 280 7.17 10.07 9.44
CA GLY A 280 6.86 9.65 8.09
C GLY A 280 7.17 8.18 7.82
N PHE A 281 6.97 7.76 6.58
CA PHE A 281 7.42 6.46 6.09
C PHE A 281 8.92 6.52 5.73
N THR A 282 9.75 5.72 6.39
CA THR A 282 11.19 5.65 6.17
C THR A 282 11.54 4.57 5.15
N VAL A 283 12.28 4.94 4.11
CA VAL A 283 12.75 4.06 3.04
C VAL A 283 14.27 4.05 3.03
N TRP A 284 14.87 2.91 3.33
CA TRP A 284 16.32 2.73 3.22
C TRP A 284 16.70 2.36 1.78
N LEU A 285 17.40 3.27 1.10
CA LEU A 285 18.05 3.03 -0.18
C LEU A 285 19.46 2.49 0.07
N SER A 286 19.71 1.25 -0.32
CA SER A 286 20.97 0.56 -0.03
C SER A 286 21.51 -0.11 -1.29
N GLN A 287 22.76 0.19 -1.64
CA GLN A 287 23.43 -0.49 -2.74
C GLN A 287 23.76 -1.94 -2.35
N THR A 288 23.88 -2.82 -3.35
CA THR A 288 24.25 -4.23 -3.17
C THR A 288 25.10 -4.71 -4.34
N GLU A 289 26.05 -5.60 -4.04
CA GLU A 289 26.85 -6.33 -5.03
C GLU A 289 26.20 -7.69 -5.39
N ALA A 290 25.07 -8.03 -4.77
CA ALA A 290 24.33 -9.26 -5.05
C ALA A 290 23.87 -9.30 -6.52
N LEU A 291 24.04 -10.46 -7.15
CA LEU A 291 23.61 -10.71 -8.54
C LEU A 291 22.13 -11.12 -8.64
N ASP A 292 21.52 -11.55 -7.53
CA ASP A 292 20.17 -12.10 -7.47
C ASP A 292 19.37 -11.60 -6.26
N GLU A 293 18.05 -11.76 -6.36
CA GLU A 293 17.05 -11.34 -5.38
C GLU A 293 17.23 -12.00 -4.01
N ASP A 294 17.45 -13.31 -3.96
CA ASP A 294 17.60 -14.05 -2.70
C ASP A 294 18.90 -13.67 -1.98
N SER A 295 19.97 -13.38 -2.71
CA SER A 295 21.24 -12.90 -2.16
C SER A 295 21.10 -11.48 -1.61
N ALA A 296 20.47 -10.55 -2.33
CA ALA A 296 20.18 -9.20 -1.83
C ALA A 296 19.28 -9.22 -0.58
N ARG A 297 18.32 -10.16 -0.54
CA ARG A 297 17.45 -10.44 0.60
C ARG A 297 18.23 -10.99 1.79
N LYS A 298 19.11 -11.99 1.60
CA LYS A 298 20.00 -12.54 2.65
C LYS A 298 20.94 -11.47 3.21
N GLU A 299 21.54 -10.65 2.34
CA GLU A 299 22.41 -9.53 2.73
C GLU A 299 21.65 -8.51 3.58
N THR A 300 20.41 -8.16 3.21
CA THR A 300 19.54 -7.30 4.02
C THR A 300 19.25 -7.91 5.40
N HIS A 301 18.94 -9.21 5.48
CA HIS A 301 18.75 -9.92 6.75
C HIS A 301 20.01 -10.00 7.61
N GLN A 302 21.21 -10.00 7.01
CA GLN A 302 22.47 -9.97 7.74
C GLN A 302 22.75 -8.58 8.31
N ASN A 303 22.62 -7.52 7.50
CA ASN A 303 22.75 -6.13 7.97
C ASN A 303 21.79 -5.82 9.16
N MET A 304 20.56 -6.37 9.13
CA MET A 304 19.61 -6.25 10.23
C MET A 304 20.04 -6.98 11.52
N LYS A 305 20.77 -8.09 11.42
CA LYS A 305 21.34 -8.81 12.58
C LYS A 305 22.59 -8.13 13.12
N ASP A 306 23.43 -7.60 12.24
CA ASP A 306 24.68 -6.95 12.60
C ASP A 306 24.45 -5.61 13.31
N GLY A 307 23.26 -5.01 13.17
CA GLY A 307 22.83 -3.78 13.86
C GLY A 307 23.67 -2.53 13.55
N LYS A 308 24.65 -2.66 12.64
CA LYS A 308 25.76 -1.74 12.42
C LYS A 308 25.36 -0.36 11.87
N PHE A 309 24.15 -0.25 11.33
CA PHE A 309 23.62 0.98 10.75
C PHE A 309 22.22 1.25 11.29
N ALA A 310 21.97 2.50 11.72
CA ALA A 310 20.66 2.91 12.21
C ALA A 310 19.56 2.84 11.13
N TYR A 311 19.91 2.79 9.84
CA TYR A 311 18.97 2.55 8.73
C TYR A 311 18.16 1.24 8.84
N THR A 312 18.60 0.29 9.68
CA THR A 312 17.81 -0.90 10.04
C THR A 312 16.47 -0.57 10.71
N ASN A 313 16.30 0.66 11.22
CA ASN A 313 15.04 1.22 11.73
C ASN A 313 14.05 1.66 10.64
N ALA A 314 14.38 1.53 9.35
CA ALA A 314 13.50 1.95 8.25
C ALA A 314 12.26 1.05 8.10
N ASP A 315 11.10 1.63 7.78
CA ASP A 315 9.86 0.86 7.58
C ASP A 315 9.95 -0.07 6.34
N VAL A 316 10.72 0.32 5.31
CA VAL A 316 11.03 -0.51 4.12
C VAL A 316 12.48 -0.35 3.65
N VAL A 317 12.99 -1.35 2.94
CA VAL A 317 14.34 -1.35 2.32
C VAL A 317 14.21 -1.58 0.81
N VAL A 318 14.93 -0.80 0.01
CA VAL A 318 15.06 -0.97 -1.45
C VAL A 318 16.52 -1.18 -1.80
N LYS A 319 16.83 -2.36 -2.35
CA LYS A 319 18.18 -2.74 -2.77
C LYS A 319 18.47 -2.31 -4.21
N LEU A 320 19.68 -1.79 -4.44
CA LEU A 320 20.12 -1.20 -5.70
C LEU A 320 21.40 -1.87 -6.22
N GLN A 321 21.32 -2.53 -7.38
CA GLN A 321 22.49 -3.09 -8.05
C GLN A 321 23.17 -1.98 -8.88
N GLY A 322 24.12 -1.29 -8.26
CA GLY A 322 24.75 -0.09 -8.80
C GLY A 322 23.82 1.15 -8.82
N TRP A 323 24.31 2.24 -9.41
CA TRP A 323 23.58 3.51 -9.49
C TRP A 323 23.80 4.22 -10.84
N ASP A 324 22.70 4.71 -11.42
CA ASP A 324 22.67 5.65 -12.53
C ASP A 324 21.50 6.63 -12.26
N PRO A 325 21.72 7.96 -12.27
CA PRO A 325 20.65 8.95 -12.16
C PRO A 325 19.47 8.76 -13.14
N ALA A 326 19.67 8.13 -14.31
CA ALA A 326 18.60 7.79 -15.24
C ALA A 326 17.60 6.77 -14.67
N HIS A 327 18.03 5.90 -13.76
CA HIS A 327 17.19 4.90 -13.11
C HIS A 327 16.38 5.43 -11.92
N ALA A 328 16.48 6.73 -11.57
CA ALA A 328 15.79 7.32 -10.43
C ALA A 328 14.26 7.10 -10.43
N LYS A 329 13.59 7.12 -11.60
CA LYS A 329 12.15 6.80 -11.71
C LYS A 329 11.88 5.32 -11.35
N SER A 330 12.72 4.39 -11.81
CA SER A 330 12.59 2.96 -11.50
C SER A 330 12.80 2.66 -10.02
N VAL A 331 13.77 3.33 -9.38
CA VAL A 331 13.98 3.24 -7.93
C VAL A 331 12.78 3.82 -7.17
N ALA A 332 12.28 4.98 -7.58
CA ALA A 332 11.07 5.57 -7.02
C ALA A 332 9.84 4.64 -7.18
N GLN A 333 9.69 3.95 -8.32
CA GLN A 333 8.64 2.95 -8.54
C GLN A 333 8.76 1.78 -7.55
N ALA A 334 9.97 1.25 -7.33
CA ALA A 334 10.23 0.21 -6.33
C ALA A 334 9.93 0.68 -4.89
N CYS A 335 10.23 1.95 -4.56
CA CYS A 335 9.85 2.55 -3.27
C CYS A 335 8.33 2.57 -3.07
N LEU A 336 7.56 2.95 -4.10
CA LEU A 336 6.09 2.95 -4.03
C LEU A 336 5.51 1.53 -3.92
N SER A 337 6.07 0.54 -4.62
CA SER A 337 5.68 -0.87 -4.47
C SER A 337 5.95 -1.37 -3.05
N ALA A 338 7.14 -1.13 -2.50
CA ALA A 338 7.48 -1.51 -1.13
C ALA A 338 6.55 -0.85 -0.10
N LEU A 339 6.29 0.46 -0.22
CA LEU A 339 5.39 1.20 0.66
C LEU A 339 3.92 0.75 0.53
N LYS A 340 3.45 0.46 -0.69
CA LYS A 340 2.14 -0.17 -0.93
C LYS A 340 2.03 -1.44 -0.08
N GLN A 341 2.95 -2.39 -0.26
CA GLN A 341 2.92 -3.71 0.39
C GLN A 341 3.00 -3.62 1.93
N LEU A 342 3.80 -2.70 2.48
CA LEU A 342 3.83 -2.40 3.92
C LEU A 342 2.47 -1.91 4.43
N ILE A 343 1.81 -1.00 3.72
CA ILE A 343 0.49 -0.48 4.11
C ILE A 343 -0.60 -1.56 3.96
N LEU A 344 -0.34 -2.63 3.19
CA LEU A 344 -1.27 -3.76 3.08
C LEU A 344 -1.18 -4.70 4.27
N SER A 345 0.02 -4.91 4.82
CA SER A 345 0.23 -5.74 6.01
C SER A 345 -0.21 -5.03 7.31
N ASP A 346 -0.05 -3.71 7.41
CA ASP A 346 -0.71 -2.90 8.45
C ASP A 346 -1.45 -1.67 7.88
N LYS A 347 -2.72 -1.88 7.54
CA LYS A 347 -3.66 -0.83 7.10
C LYS A 347 -3.89 0.30 8.13
N LYS A 348 -3.47 0.12 9.39
CA LYS A 348 -3.57 1.14 10.45
C LYS A 348 -2.28 1.98 10.54
N LEU A 349 -1.19 1.59 9.91
CA LEU A 349 0.13 2.23 10.04
C LEU A 349 0.17 3.74 9.68
N PRO A 350 -0.46 4.22 8.58
CA PRO A 350 -0.57 5.66 8.33
C PRO A 350 -1.28 6.42 9.47
N GLY A 351 -2.30 5.78 10.07
CA GLY A 351 -3.03 6.33 11.22
C GLY A 351 -2.19 6.39 12.50
N LYS A 352 -1.32 5.39 12.73
CA LYS A 352 -0.34 5.38 13.82
C LYS A 352 0.68 6.52 13.66
N LYS A 353 1.29 6.67 12.48
CA LYS A 353 2.24 7.77 12.20
C LYS A 353 1.59 9.15 12.36
N SER A 354 0.36 9.31 11.86
CA SER A 354 -0.46 10.52 12.07
C SER A 354 -0.83 10.79 13.54
N LEU A 355 -0.95 9.77 14.39
CA LEU A 355 -1.09 9.96 15.85
C LEU A 355 0.23 10.38 16.50
N TYR A 356 1.35 9.76 16.11
CA TYR A 356 2.68 10.07 16.62
C TYR A 356 3.09 11.53 16.35
N ILE A 357 2.84 12.05 15.14
CA ILE A 357 3.02 13.47 14.82
C ILE A 357 2.19 14.36 15.77
N ARG A 358 0.90 14.04 15.96
CA ARG A 358 -0.01 14.83 16.81
C ARG A 358 0.32 14.79 18.31
N LEU A 359 1.18 13.87 18.73
CA LEU A 359 1.70 13.78 20.11
C LEU A 359 3.11 14.38 20.25
N GLY A 360 3.66 14.97 19.18
CA GLY A 360 4.95 15.67 19.22
C GLY A 360 6.17 14.76 19.11
N CYS A 361 6.07 13.62 18.42
CA CYS A 361 7.22 12.76 18.06
C CYS A 361 8.14 12.37 19.23
N ARG A 362 7.55 12.03 20.40
CA ARG A 362 8.23 11.92 21.72
C ARG A 362 9.29 10.82 21.85
N GLY A 363 9.58 10.06 20.79
CA GLY A 363 10.48 8.89 20.83
C GLY A 363 9.82 7.59 21.32
N ASP A 364 8.52 7.58 21.57
CA ASP A 364 7.73 6.40 21.97
C ASP A 364 7.28 5.50 20.80
N TRP A 365 7.85 5.70 19.61
CA TRP A 365 7.59 4.84 18.45
C TRP A 365 8.25 3.45 18.62
N PRO A 366 7.61 2.34 18.22
CA PRO A 366 6.27 2.22 17.62
C PRO A 366 5.13 2.09 18.65
N ASN A 367 5.44 1.97 19.93
CA ASN A 367 4.48 1.65 21.01
C ASN A 367 3.96 2.91 21.71
N ILE A 368 3.23 3.73 20.94
CA ILE A 368 2.76 5.06 21.35
C ILE A 368 2.07 5.01 22.73
N LYS A 369 2.65 5.75 23.68
CA LYS A 369 2.21 5.83 25.09
C LYS A 369 1.02 6.80 25.24
N PRO A 370 0.23 6.75 26.32
CA PRO A 370 -0.88 7.69 26.52
C PRO A 370 -0.42 9.17 26.58
N PRO A 371 -1.34 10.14 26.38
CA PRO A 371 -1.11 11.54 26.72
C PRO A 371 -0.72 11.68 28.20
N GLY A 372 0.24 12.56 28.50
CA GLY A 372 0.78 12.74 29.87
C GLY A 372 1.88 11.77 30.27
N TRP A 373 2.24 10.79 29.43
CA TRP A 373 3.51 10.07 29.57
C TRP A 373 4.69 10.94 29.12
N ASP A 374 5.76 10.93 29.93
CA ASP A 374 7.00 11.71 29.75
C ASP A 374 8.21 10.76 29.62
N PRO A 375 8.97 10.79 28.51
CA PRO A 375 10.12 9.91 28.28
C PRO A 375 11.26 10.08 29.29
N SER A 376 11.37 11.21 29.99
CA SER A 376 12.42 11.44 31.00
C SER A 376 12.20 10.61 32.27
N THR A 377 10.95 10.22 32.57
CA THR A 377 10.58 9.57 33.84
C THR A 377 10.98 8.09 33.92
N GLU A 378 11.16 7.40 32.79
CA GLU A 378 11.58 5.99 32.77
C GLU A 378 13.10 5.82 33.02
N GLY A 379 13.87 6.91 33.09
CA GLY A 379 15.32 6.91 33.29
C GLY A 379 15.81 6.96 34.74
N CYS A 380 14.94 7.11 35.75
CA CYS A 380 15.35 7.37 37.14
C CYS A 380 14.83 6.29 38.13
N SER A 381 15.36 5.07 38.01
CA SER A 381 15.01 3.93 38.89
C SER A 381 16.21 3.18 39.49
N TYR A 382 17.41 3.78 39.46
CA TYR A 382 18.61 3.30 40.18
C TYR A 382 19.34 4.44 40.91
N CYS A 383 18.65 5.04 41.88
CA CYS A 383 19.25 5.86 42.93
C CYS A 383 18.68 5.43 44.28
N GLU A 384 19.04 4.21 44.71
CA GLU A 384 18.73 3.74 46.07
C GLU A 384 19.61 4.53 47.06
N PRO A 385 19.03 5.24 48.05
CA PRO A 385 19.82 6.06 48.97
C PRO A 385 20.44 5.18 50.06
N ASP A 386 21.77 5.04 50.03
CA ASP A 386 22.54 4.37 51.08
C ASP A 386 22.18 4.95 52.47
N LYS A 387 21.43 4.16 53.25
CA LYS A 387 21.17 4.46 54.65
C LYS A 387 22.37 4.03 55.47
N ALA A 388 23.08 5.01 56.04
CA ALA A 388 24.10 4.76 57.05
C ALA A 388 23.53 3.95 58.23
N SER A 389 24.32 2.99 58.71
CA SER A 389 24.15 2.23 59.96
C SER A 389 25.51 1.67 60.38
#